data_AF-A0A168LBI6-F1
#
_entry.id   AF-A0A168LBI6-F1
#
_cell.length_a   1.000
_cell.length_b   1.000
_cell.length_c   1.000
_cell.angle_alpha   90.00
_cell.angle_beta   90.00
_cell.angle_gamma   90.00
#
_symmetry.space_group_name_H-M   'P 1'
#
loop_
_entity.id
_entity.type
_entity.pdbx_description
1 polymer ?
#
loop_
_entity_poly.entity_id
_entity_poly.type
_entity_poly.pdbx_seq_one_letter_code
_entity_poly.pdbx_strand_id
1 'polypeptide(L)'
;MTTTFKVLKHEVIELQQVLRQWKHIEPEGLALIKLCQLLLEDDSHLTKLTAIDKTKDISLIFRDLTISTRNFIQRDQEGQDLWGNMLWKTRRDLLISQYRLTWQSALFDQLDPLMKKALNRPFPFYNEIEHYKDDMMIKEKDVKNTTLGGEDEASYRYYMSLFDQAKLPNMWSTFMKKYQEQFGKWDAITQECLMYLLCTDGQDMNIYSYIAVTREYGFPLDMEKLPLMMLSPPPVPSEQARVETAKMIMDLVTYFSSKEMRDHLLALYTWFKGFNKRDSAAMQDRANEWANAILDSRTKNAAEWTDQDELADRVDLARRTISLFYQRYMVMWRMGQFARDLFTDVDFPGKARILEMKEHVLPLDIANYHVVIRGDPAKWEAKRPKVYNFMDQVVKQA
;
A
#
# COMPACT_ATOMS: atom_id res chain seq x y z
N MET A 1 -31.90 -20.06 35.49
CA MET A 1 -30.81 -19.65 34.59
C MET A 1 -30.15 -20.92 34.04
N THR A 2 -30.25 -21.18 32.74
CA THR A 2 -29.79 -22.44 32.10
C THR A 2 -28.26 -22.45 31.93
N THR A 3 -27.64 -23.63 31.90
CA THR A 3 -26.18 -23.78 31.68
C THR A 3 -25.72 -23.10 30.39
N THR A 4 -26.53 -23.16 29.33
CA THR A 4 -26.24 -22.52 28.03
C THR A 4 -26.12 -21.00 28.12
N PHE A 5 -26.99 -20.33 28.90
CA PHE A 5 -26.92 -18.88 29.10
C PHE A 5 -25.60 -18.48 29.77
N LYS A 6 -25.18 -19.22 30.80
CA LYS A 6 -23.94 -18.94 31.52
C LYS A 6 -22.71 -19.10 30.63
N VAL A 7 -22.70 -20.14 29.79
CA VAL A 7 -21.62 -20.38 28.82
C VAL A 7 -21.58 -19.24 27.80
N LEU A 8 -22.70 -18.90 27.16
CA LEU A 8 -22.72 -17.81 26.18
C LEU A 8 -22.27 -16.48 26.79
N LYS A 9 -22.78 -16.13 27.97
CA LYS A 9 -22.37 -14.91 28.68
C LYS A 9 -20.87 -14.87 28.94
N HIS A 10 -20.27 -16.02 29.29
CA HIS A 10 -18.83 -16.13 29.48
C HIS A 10 -18.06 -15.86 28.18
N GLU A 11 -18.45 -16.50 27.08
CA GLU A 11 -17.78 -16.33 25.76
C GLU A 11 -17.89 -14.87 25.25
N VAL A 12 -19.05 -14.21 25.43
CA VAL A 12 -19.21 -12.79 25.06
C VAL A 12 -18.31 -11.89 25.90
N ILE A 13 -18.18 -12.16 27.20
CA ILE A 13 -17.28 -11.40 28.09
C ILE A 13 -15.82 -11.61 27.68
N GLU A 14 -15.42 -12.85 27.40
CA GLU A 14 -14.05 -13.18 26.99
C GLU A 14 -13.69 -12.47 25.68
N LEU A 15 -14.56 -12.57 24.66
CA LEU A 15 -14.35 -11.87 23.38
C LEU A 15 -14.19 -10.36 23.59
N GLN A 16 -15.07 -9.75 24.40
CA GLN A 16 -14.98 -8.31 24.69
C GLN A 16 -13.67 -7.93 25.37
N GLN A 17 -13.16 -8.77 26.29
CA GLN A 17 -11.89 -8.52 26.97
C GLN A 17 -10.70 -8.61 26.00
N VAL A 18 -10.68 -9.61 25.12
CA VAL A 18 -9.63 -9.76 24.09
C VAL A 18 -9.64 -8.56 23.14
N LEU A 19 -10.82 -8.18 22.63
CA LEU A 19 -10.95 -7.04 21.72
C LEU A 19 -10.50 -5.70 22.33
N ARG A 20 -10.65 -5.51 23.65
CA ARG A 20 -10.17 -4.31 24.35
C ARG A 20 -8.64 -4.24 24.47
N GLN A 21 -7.93 -5.36 24.35
CA GLN A 21 -6.46 -5.38 24.36
C GLN A 21 -5.88 -4.95 23.01
N TRP A 22 -6.69 -4.98 21.95
CA TRP A 22 -6.28 -4.57 20.63
C TRP A 22 -6.23 -3.04 20.53
N LYS A 23 -5.03 -2.47 20.34
CA LYS A 23 -4.82 -1.00 20.33
C LYS A 23 -5.28 -0.32 19.04
N HIS A 24 -5.26 -1.04 17.92
CA HIS A 24 -5.61 -0.53 16.60
C HIS A 24 -6.78 -1.36 16.05
N ILE A 25 -7.98 -1.07 16.54
CA ILE A 25 -9.15 -1.90 16.24
C ILE A 25 -9.68 -1.52 14.85
N GLU A 26 -9.71 -2.50 13.96
CA GLU A 26 -10.32 -2.37 12.63
C GLU A 26 -11.86 -2.31 12.71
N PRO A 27 -12.57 -1.87 11.65
CA PRO A 27 -14.02 -1.73 11.67
C PRO A 27 -14.77 -3.00 12.12
N GLU A 28 -14.32 -4.19 11.70
CA GLU A 28 -14.90 -5.48 12.12
C GLU A 28 -14.67 -5.76 13.62
N GLY A 29 -13.50 -5.40 14.16
CA GLY A 29 -13.23 -5.49 15.60
C GLY A 29 -14.11 -4.54 16.41
N LEU A 30 -14.32 -3.32 15.92
CA LEU A 30 -15.22 -2.33 16.54
C LEU A 30 -16.68 -2.83 16.51
N ALA A 31 -17.08 -3.46 15.41
CA ALA A 31 -18.39 -4.10 15.26
C ALA A 31 -18.59 -5.21 16.31
N LEU A 32 -17.60 -6.08 16.49
CA LEU A 32 -17.63 -7.13 17.52
C LEU A 32 -17.70 -6.53 18.94
N ILE A 33 -16.97 -5.44 19.22
CA ILE A 33 -17.06 -4.75 20.52
C ILE A 33 -18.47 -4.23 20.78
N LYS A 34 -19.07 -3.53 19.81
CA LYS A 34 -20.43 -2.99 19.92
C LYS A 34 -21.46 -4.10 20.10
N LEU A 35 -21.29 -5.23 19.41
CA LEU A 35 -22.14 -6.41 19.62
C LEU A 35 -22.03 -6.91 21.07
N CYS A 36 -20.81 -7.13 21.55
CA CYS A 36 -20.60 -7.62 22.91
C CYS A 36 -21.20 -6.64 23.94
N GLN A 37 -21.07 -5.32 23.71
CA GLN A 37 -21.71 -4.30 24.56
C GLN A 37 -23.23 -4.46 24.55
N LEU A 38 -23.86 -4.48 23.38
CA LEU A 38 -25.31 -4.65 23.24
C LEU A 38 -25.82 -5.91 23.96
N LEU A 39 -25.09 -7.03 23.85
CA LEU A 39 -25.48 -8.28 24.50
C LEU A 39 -25.31 -8.27 26.02
N LEU A 40 -24.36 -7.48 26.53
CA LEU A 40 -24.08 -7.35 27.96
C LEU A 40 -24.85 -6.21 28.65
N GLU A 41 -25.47 -5.32 27.88
CA GLU A 41 -26.34 -4.24 28.39
C GLU A 41 -27.59 -4.77 29.11
N ASP A 42 -28.17 -5.85 28.60
CA ASP A 42 -29.37 -6.47 29.17
C ASP A 42 -29.31 -8.00 29.04
N ASP A 43 -29.39 -8.69 30.19
CA ASP A 43 -29.44 -10.16 30.25
C ASP A 43 -30.62 -10.74 29.46
N SER A 44 -31.67 -9.96 29.19
CA SER A 44 -32.78 -10.35 28.32
C SER A 44 -32.32 -10.61 26.87
N HIS A 45 -31.28 -9.92 26.38
CA HIS A 45 -30.75 -10.12 25.03
C HIS A 45 -30.10 -11.50 24.89
N LEU A 46 -29.19 -11.84 25.80
CA LEU A 46 -28.56 -13.15 25.87
C LEU A 46 -29.58 -14.26 26.08
N THR A 47 -30.61 -14.02 26.88
CA THR A 47 -31.70 -14.99 27.09
C THR A 47 -32.47 -15.26 25.78
N LYS A 48 -32.81 -14.21 25.02
CA LYS A 48 -33.50 -14.34 23.73
C LYS A 48 -32.64 -15.06 22.68
N LEU A 49 -31.35 -14.76 22.62
CA LEU A 49 -30.40 -15.46 21.74
C LEU A 49 -30.28 -16.94 22.09
N THR A 50 -30.10 -17.24 23.38
CA THR A 50 -30.01 -18.63 23.88
C THR A 50 -31.30 -19.43 23.58
N ALA A 51 -32.45 -18.78 23.59
CA ALA A 51 -33.73 -19.43 23.29
C ALA A 51 -33.89 -19.79 21.80
N ILE A 52 -33.22 -19.07 20.90
CA ILE A 52 -33.24 -19.30 19.46
C ILE A 52 -32.14 -20.26 19.02
N ASP A 53 -31.02 -20.28 19.75
CA ASP A 53 -29.90 -21.19 19.55
C ASP A 53 -30.22 -22.61 20.08
N LYS A 54 -31.05 -23.34 19.33
CA LYS A 54 -31.46 -24.71 19.67
C LYS A 54 -30.30 -25.72 19.57
N THR A 55 -29.21 -25.37 18.89
CA THR A 55 -28.07 -26.27 18.60
C THR A 55 -26.82 -25.99 19.45
N LYS A 56 -26.79 -24.91 20.25
CA LYS A 56 -25.62 -24.44 21.03
C LYS A 56 -24.46 -23.91 20.16
N ASP A 57 -24.73 -23.56 18.91
CA ASP A 57 -23.71 -23.09 17.98
C ASP A 57 -23.28 -21.67 18.31
N ILE A 58 -24.12 -20.86 18.97
CA ILE A 58 -23.80 -19.45 19.15
C ILE A 58 -22.63 -19.24 20.10
N SER A 59 -22.54 -20.03 21.17
CA SER A 59 -21.39 -20.01 22.08
C SER A 59 -20.11 -20.43 21.36
N LEU A 60 -20.19 -21.36 20.40
CA LEU A 60 -19.05 -21.77 19.59
C LEU A 60 -18.59 -20.65 18.65
N ILE A 61 -19.52 -19.90 18.04
CA ILE A 61 -19.19 -18.75 17.20
C ILE A 61 -18.40 -17.69 17.99
N PHE A 62 -18.85 -17.34 19.21
CA PHE A 62 -18.13 -16.39 20.06
C PHE A 62 -16.76 -16.93 20.50
N ARG A 63 -16.66 -18.24 20.77
CA ARG A 63 -15.40 -18.89 21.10
C ARG A 63 -14.41 -18.87 19.94
N ASP A 64 -14.86 -19.18 18.73
CA ASP A 64 -14.04 -19.19 17.52
C ASP A 64 -13.57 -17.78 17.16
N LEU A 65 -14.45 -16.77 17.31
CA LEU A 65 -14.08 -15.36 17.19
C LEU A 65 -13.03 -14.95 18.23
N THR A 66 -13.15 -15.45 19.47
CA THR A 66 -12.16 -15.18 20.53
C THR A 66 -10.80 -15.76 20.18
N ILE A 67 -10.75 -17.02 19.76
CA ILE A 67 -9.52 -17.69 19.33
C ILE A 67 -8.91 -16.96 18.12
N SER A 68 -9.72 -16.67 17.10
CA SER A 68 -9.31 -15.96 15.90
C SER A 68 -8.73 -14.58 16.23
N THR A 69 -9.41 -13.80 17.07
CA THR A 69 -8.95 -12.46 17.49
C THR A 69 -7.65 -12.55 18.30
N ARG A 70 -7.55 -13.51 19.22
CA ARG A 70 -6.35 -13.70 20.04
C ARG A 70 -5.15 -14.10 19.16
N ASN A 71 -5.36 -14.98 18.19
CA ASN A 71 -4.35 -15.36 17.20
C ASN A 71 -3.94 -14.17 16.33
N PHE A 72 -4.89 -13.33 15.91
CA PHE A 72 -4.59 -12.10 15.19
C PHE A 72 -3.71 -11.18 16.05
N ILE A 73 -4.11 -10.86 17.28
CA ILE A 73 -3.36 -9.95 18.17
C ILE A 73 -1.96 -10.48 18.44
N GLN A 74 -1.81 -11.80 18.66
CA GLN A 74 -0.51 -12.42 18.86
C GLN A 74 0.38 -12.26 17.62
N ARG A 75 -0.13 -12.60 16.43
CA ARG A 75 0.61 -12.44 15.17
C ARG A 75 0.88 -10.98 14.84
N ASP A 76 -0.02 -10.08 15.25
CA ASP A 76 0.12 -8.64 15.07
C ASP A 76 1.28 -8.11 15.91
N GLN A 77 1.35 -8.53 17.18
CA GLN A 77 2.44 -8.18 18.09
C GLN A 77 3.78 -8.81 17.67
N GLU A 78 3.80 -10.11 17.35
CA GLU A 78 5.01 -10.81 16.89
C GLU A 78 5.59 -10.15 15.63
N GLY A 79 4.72 -9.80 14.66
CA GLY A 79 5.16 -9.13 13.46
C GLY A 79 5.63 -7.69 13.71
N GLN A 80 5.01 -6.97 14.63
CA GLN A 80 5.48 -5.64 15.05
C GLN A 80 6.88 -5.72 15.66
N ASP A 81 7.11 -6.69 16.55
CA ASP A 81 8.39 -6.90 17.23
C ASP A 81 9.48 -7.36 16.25
N LEU A 82 9.14 -8.20 15.26
CA LEU A 82 10.07 -8.72 14.26
C LEU A 82 10.45 -7.71 13.18
N TRP A 83 9.52 -6.85 12.77
CA TRP A 83 9.64 -6.09 11.53
C TRP A 83 9.67 -4.57 11.72
N GLY A 84 9.39 -4.06 12.92
CA GLY A 84 9.33 -2.63 13.20
C GLY A 84 8.09 -1.94 12.59
N ASN A 85 7.80 -0.71 13.03
CA ASN A 85 6.49 -0.07 12.81
C ASN A 85 6.10 0.14 11.33
N MET A 86 7.05 0.44 10.44
CA MET A 86 6.74 0.80 9.05
C MET A 86 6.43 -0.44 8.19
N LEU A 87 7.24 -1.48 8.36
CA LEU A 87 7.14 -2.79 7.71
C LEU A 87 5.93 -3.56 8.24
N TRP A 88 5.68 -3.41 9.55
CA TRP A 88 4.52 -3.97 10.21
C TRP A 88 3.23 -3.39 9.66
N LYS A 89 3.13 -2.08 9.40
CA LYS A 89 1.89 -1.48 8.86
C LYS A 89 1.43 -2.13 7.54
N THR A 90 2.33 -2.29 6.57
CA THR A 90 1.98 -2.89 5.27
C THR A 90 1.67 -4.39 5.37
N ARG A 91 2.30 -5.10 6.31
CA ARG A 91 2.05 -6.54 6.52
C ARG A 91 0.85 -6.80 7.45
N ARG A 92 0.53 -5.83 8.29
CA ARG A 92 -0.68 -5.80 9.11
C ARG A 92 -1.91 -5.72 8.21
N ASP A 93 -1.88 -4.97 7.11
CA ASP A 93 -3.00 -4.95 6.14
C ASP A 93 -3.26 -6.34 5.52
N LEU A 94 -2.21 -7.11 5.22
CA LEU A 94 -2.34 -8.51 4.78
C LEU A 94 -2.78 -9.48 5.89
N LEU A 95 -2.32 -9.27 7.12
CA LEU A 95 -2.80 -10.04 8.26
C LEU A 95 -4.28 -9.72 8.50
N ILE A 96 -4.68 -8.46 8.39
CA ILE A 96 -6.07 -8.04 8.50
C ILE A 96 -6.87 -8.70 7.39
N SER A 97 -6.43 -8.71 6.13
CA SER A 97 -7.18 -9.33 5.04
C SER A 97 -7.42 -10.84 5.26
N GLN A 98 -6.45 -11.56 5.84
CA GLN A 98 -6.60 -12.98 6.20
C GLN A 98 -7.69 -13.22 7.26
N TYR A 99 -7.77 -12.36 8.27
CA TYR A 99 -8.72 -12.55 9.38
C TYR A 99 -10.06 -11.86 9.13
N ARG A 100 -10.08 -10.82 8.29
CA ARG A 100 -11.25 -10.01 7.94
C ARG A 100 -12.36 -10.89 7.38
N LEU A 101 -12.06 -11.85 6.50
CA LEU A 101 -13.09 -12.73 5.92
C LEU A 101 -13.73 -13.64 6.97
N THR A 102 -12.93 -14.19 7.88
CA THR A 102 -13.43 -15.01 8.99
C THR A 102 -14.36 -14.20 9.89
N TRP A 103 -13.97 -12.97 10.24
CA TRP A 103 -14.81 -12.09 11.06
C TRP A 103 -16.05 -11.62 10.34
N GLN A 104 -15.95 -11.26 9.06
CA GLN A 104 -17.08 -10.86 8.24
C GLN A 104 -18.09 -12.00 8.08
N SER A 105 -17.64 -13.23 7.80
CA SER A 105 -18.56 -14.38 7.70
C SER A 105 -19.24 -14.67 9.05
N ALA A 106 -18.50 -14.64 10.15
CA ALA A 106 -19.09 -14.82 11.48
C ALA A 106 -20.13 -13.72 11.81
N LEU A 107 -19.82 -12.46 11.51
CA LEU A 107 -20.72 -11.33 11.72
C LEU A 107 -21.96 -11.39 10.84
N PHE A 108 -21.79 -11.60 9.53
CA PHE A 108 -22.87 -11.45 8.55
C PHE A 108 -23.65 -12.73 8.29
N ASP A 109 -22.98 -13.86 8.16
CA ASP A 109 -23.64 -15.12 7.76
C ASP A 109 -24.18 -15.87 8.97
N GLN A 110 -23.57 -15.67 10.14
CA GLN A 110 -23.88 -16.45 11.34
C GLN A 110 -24.58 -15.62 12.42
N LEU A 111 -24.01 -14.47 12.82
CA LEU A 111 -24.55 -13.67 13.94
C LEU A 111 -25.72 -12.78 13.53
N ASP A 112 -25.66 -12.06 12.41
CA ASP A 112 -26.74 -11.15 11.99
C ASP A 112 -28.13 -11.83 11.86
N PRO A 113 -28.27 -13.02 11.23
CA PRO A 113 -29.56 -13.70 11.15
C PRO A 113 -30.12 -14.06 12.53
N LEU A 114 -29.24 -14.46 13.47
CA LEU A 114 -29.61 -14.79 14.84
C LEU A 114 -30.05 -13.54 15.61
N MET A 115 -29.32 -12.43 15.44
CA MET A 115 -29.62 -11.14 16.06
C MET A 115 -30.96 -10.57 15.59
N LYS A 116 -31.21 -10.58 14.28
CA LYS A 116 -32.51 -10.18 13.70
C LYS A 116 -33.66 -10.99 14.27
N LYS A 117 -33.49 -12.31 14.36
CA LYS A 117 -34.51 -13.21 14.89
C LYS A 117 -34.73 -13.04 16.39
N ALA A 118 -33.68 -12.78 17.16
CA ALA A 118 -33.73 -12.70 18.62
C ALA A 118 -34.16 -11.34 19.17
N LEU A 119 -33.65 -10.27 18.58
CA LEU A 119 -33.82 -8.92 19.10
C LEU A 119 -34.71 -8.04 18.22
N ASN A 120 -35.17 -8.57 17.08
CA ASN A 120 -35.94 -7.83 16.07
C ASN A 120 -35.26 -6.51 15.66
N ARG A 121 -33.93 -6.53 15.63
CA ARG A 121 -33.09 -5.39 15.27
C ARG A 121 -31.97 -5.88 14.36
N PRO A 122 -31.68 -5.18 13.25
CA PRO A 122 -30.47 -5.43 12.50
C PRO A 122 -29.25 -5.09 13.35
N PHE A 123 -28.12 -5.70 13.01
CA PHE A 123 -26.86 -5.45 13.68
C PHE A 123 -26.49 -3.93 13.64
N PRO A 124 -25.97 -3.32 14.71
CA PRO A 124 -25.73 -1.86 14.77
C PRO A 124 -24.63 -1.32 13.82
N PHE A 125 -24.07 -2.16 12.95
CA PHE A 125 -23.07 -1.82 11.92
C PHE A 125 -23.69 -1.43 10.56
N TYR A 126 -25.02 -1.50 10.45
CA TYR A 126 -25.75 -1.44 9.18
C TYR A 126 -25.49 -0.19 8.33
N ASN A 127 -25.22 0.97 8.90
CA ASN A 127 -25.19 2.20 8.08
C ASN A 127 -23.93 2.38 7.22
N GLU A 128 -22.80 1.74 7.53
CA GLU A 128 -21.54 1.95 6.78
C GLU A 128 -21.21 0.82 5.80
N ILE A 129 -21.71 -0.42 6.02
CA ILE A 129 -21.47 -1.56 5.11
C ILE A 129 -22.68 -1.95 4.27
N GLU A 130 -23.91 -1.73 4.74
CA GLU A 130 -25.10 -1.94 3.91
C GLU A 130 -25.18 -0.89 2.78
N HIS A 131 -24.63 0.31 3.00
CA HIS A 131 -24.34 1.27 1.91
C HIS A 131 -23.39 0.71 0.84
N TYR A 132 -22.45 -0.20 1.11
CA TYR A 132 -21.63 -0.77 0.03
C TYR A 132 -22.38 -1.80 -0.82
N LYS A 133 -23.34 -2.52 -0.24
CA LYS A 133 -24.22 -3.41 -0.99
C LYS A 133 -25.26 -2.62 -1.80
N ASP A 134 -25.76 -1.52 -1.24
CA ASP A 134 -26.72 -0.62 -1.88
C ASP A 134 -26.07 0.39 -2.88
N ASP A 135 -24.81 0.80 -2.67
CA ASP A 135 -24.02 1.62 -3.61
C ASP A 135 -23.61 0.82 -4.85
N MET A 136 -23.41 -0.50 -4.70
CA MET A 136 -23.19 -1.41 -5.82
C MET A 136 -24.52 -1.91 -6.45
N MET A 137 -25.59 -2.01 -5.66
CA MET A 137 -26.95 -2.28 -6.14
C MET A 137 -27.75 -0.99 -6.29
N ILE A 138 -27.42 -0.16 -7.28
CA ILE A 138 -28.43 0.77 -7.80
C ILE A 138 -29.59 -0.09 -8.32
N LYS A 139 -30.66 -0.19 -7.52
CA LYS A 139 -31.92 -0.81 -7.93
C LYS A 139 -32.27 -0.23 -9.29
N GLU A 140 -32.58 -1.10 -10.26
CA GLU A 140 -32.97 -0.78 -11.66
C GLU A 140 -34.01 0.34 -11.82
N LYS A 141 -34.64 0.81 -10.74
CA LYS A 141 -35.62 1.90 -10.74
C LYS A 141 -35.03 3.31 -10.86
N ASP A 142 -33.76 3.54 -10.56
CA ASP A 142 -33.16 4.90 -10.63
C ASP A 142 -32.23 5.15 -11.83
N VAL A 143 -32.18 4.21 -12.79
CA VAL A 143 -31.30 4.24 -13.98
C VAL A 143 -31.62 5.37 -14.98
N LYS A 144 -32.61 6.22 -14.71
CA LYS A 144 -32.92 7.33 -15.64
C LYS A 144 -32.17 8.63 -15.38
N ASN A 145 -31.56 8.88 -14.21
CA ASN A 145 -31.07 10.23 -13.91
C ASN A 145 -29.76 10.40 -13.12
N THR A 146 -28.96 9.35 -12.88
CA THR A 146 -27.65 9.51 -12.24
C THR A 146 -26.53 8.90 -13.08
N THR A 147 -25.84 9.76 -13.83
CA THR A 147 -24.51 9.52 -14.40
C THR A 147 -23.47 9.41 -13.28
N LEU A 148 -23.40 8.26 -12.63
CA LEU A 148 -22.27 7.84 -11.79
C LEU A 148 -21.79 6.47 -12.27
N GLY A 149 -21.25 6.44 -13.50
CA GLY A 149 -20.57 5.27 -14.06
C GLY A 149 -19.16 5.15 -13.50
N GLY A 150 -19.03 4.63 -12.28
CA GLY A 150 -17.77 4.36 -11.60
C GLY A 150 -17.27 2.92 -11.81
N GLU A 151 -15.97 2.68 -11.57
CA GLU A 151 -15.31 1.36 -11.64
C GLU A 151 -16.00 0.29 -10.76
N ASP A 152 -16.62 0.73 -9.66
CA ASP A 152 -17.37 -0.13 -8.73
C ASP A 152 -18.61 -0.78 -9.39
N GLU A 153 -19.37 -0.05 -10.22
CA GLU A 153 -20.55 -0.60 -10.89
C GLU A 153 -20.18 -1.69 -11.92
N ALA A 154 -19.04 -1.50 -12.61
CA ALA A 154 -18.51 -2.48 -13.56
C ALA A 154 -18.05 -3.77 -12.87
N SER A 155 -17.41 -3.64 -11.70
CA SER A 155 -16.99 -4.77 -10.86
C SER A 155 -18.19 -5.61 -10.42
N TYR A 156 -19.24 -4.96 -9.89
CA TYR A 156 -20.42 -5.67 -9.42
C TYR A 156 -21.21 -6.34 -10.56
N ARG A 157 -21.41 -5.65 -11.69
CA ARG A 157 -22.05 -6.26 -12.87
C ARG A 157 -21.27 -7.47 -13.38
N TYR A 158 -19.94 -7.40 -13.35
CA TYR A 158 -19.10 -8.54 -13.69
C TYR A 158 -19.30 -9.69 -12.70
N TYR A 159 -19.26 -9.43 -11.40
CA TYR A 159 -19.55 -10.44 -10.37
C TYR A 159 -20.91 -11.10 -10.58
N MET A 160 -21.97 -10.31 -10.77
CA MET A 160 -23.31 -10.81 -11.02
C MET A 160 -23.35 -11.67 -12.29
N SER A 161 -22.70 -11.25 -13.39
CA SER A 161 -22.63 -12.05 -14.61
C SER A 161 -22.00 -13.44 -14.43
N LEU A 162 -21.17 -13.62 -13.40
CA LEU A 162 -20.53 -14.88 -13.07
C LEU A 162 -21.36 -15.75 -12.11
N PHE A 163 -22.09 -15.12 -11.18
CA PHE A 163 -22.62 -15.78 -9.99
C PHE A 163 -24.11 -15.55 -9.73
N ASP A 164 -24.85 -14.97 -10.68
CA ASP A 164 -26.20 -14.38 -10.48
C ASP A 164 -27.24 -15.29 -9.79
N GLN A 165 -27.08 -16.62 -9.75
CA GLN A 165 -28.17 -17.51 -9.30
C GLN A 165 -27.81 -18.72 -8.44
N ALA A 166 -26.58 -18.88 -7.93
CA ALA A 166 -26.33 -19.96 -6.99
C ALA A 166 -25.10 -19.72 -6.12
N LYS A 167 -25.17 -20.16 -4.86
CA LYS A 167 -23.99 -20.57 -4.09
C LYS A 167 -23.30 -21.71 -4.85
N LEU A 168 -22.58 -21.38 -5.90
CA LEU A 168 -21.82 -22.34 -6.69
C LEU A 168 -20.59 -22.74 -5.87
N PRO A 169 -20.38 -24.03 -5.59
CA PRO A 169 -19.08 -24.47 -5.14
C PRO A 169 -18.04 -24.16 -6.24
N ASN A 170 -16.83 -23.76 -5.84
CA ASN A 170 -15.72 -23.36 -6.71
C ASN A 170 -15.87 -21.97 -7.34
N MET A 171 -16.26 -20.98 -6.53
CA MET A 171 -16.30 -19.56 -6.91
C MET A 171 -14.94 -19.07 -7.38
N TRP A 172 -13.86 -19.46 -6.70
CA TRP A 172 -12.49 -19.10 -7.06
C TRP A 172 -12.11 -19.59 -8.46
N SER A 173 -12.33 -20.88 -8.76
CA SER A 173 -11.96 -21.44 -10.06
C SER A 173 -12.78 -20.84 -11.20
N THR A 174 -14.06 -20.55 -10.94
CA THR A 174 -14.97 -19.89 -11.89
C THR A 174 -14.52 -18.45 -12.16
N PHE A 175 -14.25 -17.69 -11.10
CA PHE A 175 -13.71 -16.34 -11.20
C PHE A 175 -12.41 -16.33 -11.99
N MET A 176 -11.44 -17.15 -11.58
CA MET A 176 -10.14 -17.27 -12.22
C MET A 176 -10.24 -17.52 -13.72
N LYS A 177 -11.01 -18.54 -14.10
CA LYS A 177 -11.18 -18.90 -15.51
C LYS A 177 -11.79 -17.75 -16.30
N LYS A 178 -12.89 -17.19 -15.81
CA LYS A 178 -13.65 -16.16 -16.53
C LYS A 178 -12.91 -14.83 -16.59
N TYR A 179 -12.20 -14.49 -15.52
CA TYR A 179 -11.42 -13.27 -15.43
C TYR A 179 -10.24 -13.33 -16.39
N GLN A 180 -9.54 -14.47 -16.46
CA GLN A 180 -8.45 -14.65 -17.41
C GLN A 180 -8.90 -14.72 -18.87
N GLU A 181 -10.11 -15.25 -19.13
CA GLU A 181 -10.74 -15.20 -20.46
C GLU A 181 -10.98 -13.74 -20.92
N GLN A 182 -11.39 -12.85 -20.00
CA GLN A 182 -11.77 -11.48 -20.35
C GLN A 182 -10.61 -10.47 -20.28
N PHE A 183 -9.73 -10.58 -19.29
CA PHE A 183 -8.70 -9.56 -18.99
C PHE A 183 -7.26 -10.07 -19.21
N GLY A 184 -7.09 -11.33 -19.60
CA GLY A 184 -5.78 -11.92 -19.90
C GLY A 184 -5.25 -12.82 -18.78
N LYS A 185 -4.28 -13.67 -19.15
CA LYS A 185 -3.71 -14.67 -18.23
C LYS A 185 -2.77 -14.04 -17.21
N TRP A 186 -2.80 -14.58 -16.00
CA TRP A 186 -1.86 -14.25 -14.93
C TRP A 186 -0.78 -15.31 -14.79
N ASP A 187 0.41 -14.91 -14.35
CA ASP A 187 1.47 -15.85 -13.97
C ASP A 187 1.13 -16.60 -12.67
N ALA A 188 1.84 -17.69 -12.38
CA ALA A 188 1.56 -18.54 -11.22
C ALA A 188 1.65 -17.79 -9.88
N ILE A 189 2.58 -16.83 -9.76
CA ILE A 189 2.80 -16.05 -8.55
C ILE A 189 1.61 -15.14 -8.28
N THR A 190 1.09 -14.47 -9.30
CA THR A 190 -0.09 -13.61 -9.20
C THR A 190 -1.34 -14.41 -8.87
N GLN A 191 -1.47 -15.62 -9.42
CA GLN A 191 -2.58 -16.52 -9.12
C GLN A 191 -2.57 -16.95 -7.65
N GLU A 192 -1.42 -17.36 -7.14
CA GLU A 192 -1.24 -17.73 -5.73
C GLU A 192 -1.50 -16.53 -4.80
N CYS A 193 -1.12 -15.32 -5.25
CA CYS A 193 -1.39 -14.08 -4.54
C CYS A 193 -2.86 -13.76 -4.40
N LEU A 194 -3.56 -13.77 -5.52
CA LEU A 194 -4.98 -13.49 -5.54
C LEU A 194 -5.75 -14.60 -4.81
N MET A 195 -5.31 -15.86 -4.91
CA MET A 195 -5.87 -16.94 -4.12
C MET A 195 -5.74 -16.66 -2.62
N TYR A 196 -4.58 -16.19 -2.15
CA TYR A 196 -4.40 -15.87 -0.74
C TYR A 196 -5.26 -14.69 -0.25
N LEU A 197 -5.48 -13.70 -1.12
CA LEU A 197 -6.29 -12.52 -0.80
C LEU A 197 -7.80 -12.82 -0.86
N LEU A 198 -8.20 -13.73 -1.75
CA LEU A 198 -9.59 -14.03 -2.05
C LEU A 198 -10.12 -15.28 -1.34
N CYS A 199 -9.24 -16.21 -0.97
CA CYS A 199 -9.54 -17.52 -0.37
C CYS A 199 -8.77 -17.67 0.95
N THR A 200 -9.47 -17.92 2.05
CA THR A 200 -8.88 -18.07 3.40
C THR A 200 -8.86 -19.52 3.86
N ASP A 201 -7.72 -20.01 4.35
CA ASP A 201 -7.55 -21.30 5.04
C ASP A 201 -8.26 -22.50 4.38
N GLY A 202 -8.09 -22.64 3.06
CA GLY A 202 -8.70 -23.73 2.28
C GLY A 202 -10.19 -23.55 2.00
N GLN A 203 -10.79 -22.42 2.41
CA GLN A 203 -12.12 -22.00 2.00
C GLN A 203 -12.08 -21.25 0.66
N ASP A 204 -13.13 -21.48 -0.12
CA ASP A 204 -13.31 -20.89 -1.46
C ASP A 204 -13.61 -19.39 -1.38
N MET A 205 -13.47 -18.68 -2.52
CA MET A 205 -13.75 -17.25 -2.63
C MET A 205 -15.22 -16.95 -2.27
N ASN A 206 -15.50 -15.80 -1.65
CA ASN A 206 -16.87 -15.31 -1.41
C ASN A 206 -17.07 -13.89 -1.97
N ILE A 207 -18.31 -13.39 -1.95
CA ILE A 207 -18.63 -12.05 -2.47
C ILE A 207 -17.84 -10.94 -1.76
N TYR A 208 -17.61 -11.10 -0.45
CA TYR A 208 -16.95 -10.08 0.36
C TYR A 208 -15.46 -10.01 0.06
N SER A 209 -14.81 -11.17 -0.14
CA SER A 209 -13.40 -11.21 -0.55
C SER A 209 -13.21 -10.58 -1.94
N TYR A 210 -14.10 -10.89 -2.87
CA TYR A 210 -14.11 -10.26 -4.19
C TYR A 210 -14.23 -8.72 -4.12
N ILE A 211 -15.20 -8.21 -3.34
CA ILE A 211 -15.42 -6.77 -3.20
C ILE A 211 -14.20 -6.09 -2.54
N ALA A 212 -13.66 -6.68 -1.47
CA ALA A 212 -12.51 -6.11 -0.77
C ALA A 212 -11.30 -5.95 -1.70
N VAL A 213 -10.99 -6.98 -2.48
CA VAL A 213 -9.84 -6.98 -3.40
C VAL A 213 -10.05 -6.01 -4.56
N THR A 214 -11.23 -6.00 -5.18
CA THR A 214 -11.51 -5.11 -6.33
C THR A 214 -11.60 -3.64 -5.94
N ARG A 215 -11.99 -3.33 -4.70
CA ARG A 215 -11.94 -1.95 -4.19
C ARG A 215 -10.52 -1.48 -3.92
N GLU A 216 -9.73 -2.33 -3.28
CA GLU A 216 -8.38 -1.94 -2.84
C GLU A 216 -7.40 -1.89 -4.01
N TYR A 217 -7.57 -2.78 -4.99
CA TYR A 217 -6.67 -2.93 -6.13
C TYR A 217 -7.32 -2.56 -7.49
N GLY A 218 -8.55 -2.07 -7.50
CA GLY A 218 -9.26 -1.61 -8.70
C GLY A 218 -9.99 -2.71 -9.49
N PHE A 219 -10.81 -2.31 -10.46
CA PHE A 219 -11.45 -3.22 -11.41
C PHE A 219 -11.41 -2.65 -12.86
N PRO A 220 -10.78 -3.34 -13.83
CA PRO A 220 -9.99 -4.56 -13.67
C PRO A 220 -8.83 -4.36 -12.68
N LEU A 221 -8.43 -5.44 -11.98
CA LEU A 221 -7.34 -5.43 -11.01
C LEU A 221 -6.08 -4.79 -11.59
N ASP A 222 -5.61 -3.75 -10.92
CA ASP A 222 -4.40 -3.03 -11.23
C ASP A 222 -3.20 -3.82 -10.68
N MET A 223 -2.46 -4.45 -11.59
CA MET A 223 -1.33 -5.31 -11.26
C MET A 223 -0.19 -4.55 -10.59
N GLU A 224 -0.10 -3.22 -10.76
CA GLU A 224 0.90 -2.39 -10.09
C GLU A 224 0.58 -2.16 -8.61
N LYS A 225 -0.70 -2.30 -8.22
CA LYS A 225 -1.18 -2.15 -6.83
C LYS A 225 -1.21 -3.47 -6.07
N LEU A 226 -1.24 -4.61 -6.78
CA LEU A 226 -1.27 -5.92 -6.15
C LEU A 226 0.01 -6.17 -5.34
N PRO A 227 -0.08 -6.74 -4.13
CA PRO A 227 1.06 -7.05 -3.28
C PRO A 227 1.83 -8.30 -3.77
N LEU A 228 2.16 -8.37 -5.07
CA LEU A 228 2.82 -9.50 -5.74
C LEU A 228 4.18 -9.86 -5.11
N MET A 229 4.83 -8.91 -4.44
CA MET A 229 6.11 -9.11 -3.75
C MET A 229 5.97 -9.65 -2.31
N MET A 230 4.76 -9.90 -1.80
CA MET A 230 4.54 -10.13 -0.37
C MET A 230 4.23 -11.59 0.04
N LEU A 231 4.05 -12.50 -0.93
CA LEU A 231 3.58 -13.88 -0.64
C LEU A 231 4.65 -14.96 -0.68
N SER A 232 5.79 -14.65 -1.27
CA SER A 232 7.02 -15.18 -0.70
C SER A 232 7.47 -14.14 0.32
N PRO A 233 7.68 -14.45 1.62
CA PRO A 233 8.71 -13.71 2.32
C PRO A 233 9.91 -13.75 1.37
N PRO A 234 10.49 -12.61 0.93
CA PRO A 234 11.77 -12.70 0.27
C PRO A 234 12.61 -13.58 1.19
N PRO A 235 13.19 -14.70 0.68
CA PRO A 235 13.93 -15.61 1.53
C PRO A 235 14.80 -14.74 2.40
N VAL A 236 14.69 -14.92 3.72
CA VAL A 236 15.46 -14.15 4.71
C VAL A 236 16.83 -13.97 4.09
N PRO A 237 17.22 -12.73 3.68
CA PRO A 237 18.43 -12.56 2.91
C PRO A 237 19.52 -13.25 3.71
N SER A 238 20.32 -14.08 3.05
CA SER A 238 21.38 -14.81 3.73
C SER A 238 22.16 -13.83 4.60
N GLU A 239 22.73 -14.30 5.70
CA GLU A 239 23.52 -13.43 6.58
C GLU A 239 24.56 -12.63 5.78
N GLN A 240 25.15 -13.27 4.77
CA GLN A 240 26.01 -12.63 3.77
C GLN A 240 25.31 -11.51 2.97
N ALA A 241 24.13 -11.76 2.39
CA ALA A 241 23.37 -10.74 1.65
C ALA A 241 22.94 -9.56 2.55
N ARG A 242 22.64 -9.81 3.83
CA ARG A 242 22.34 -8.75 4.81
C ARG A 242 23.56 -7.88 5.09
N VAL A 243 24.71 -8.51 5.35
CA VAL A 243 25.99 -7.81 5.59
C VAL A 243 26.39 -7.00 4.37
N GLU A 244 26.27 -7.57 3.16
CA GLU A 244 26.58 -6.87 1.91
C GLU A 244 25.64 -5.70 1.65
N THR A 245 24.33 -5.87 1.89
CA THR A 245 23.35 -4.78 1.75
C THR A 245 23.60 -3.67 2.76
N ALA A 246 23.84 -4.01 4.02
CA ALA A 246 24.19 -3.03 5.05
C ALA A 246 25.47 -2.27 4.69
N LYS A 247 26.50 -2.97 4.20
CA LYS A 247 27.74 -2.35 3.74
C LYS A 247 27.50 -1.41 2.56
N MET A 248 26.74 -1.83 1.55
CA MET A 248 26.40 -0.98 0.40
C MET A 248 25.67 0.29 0.82
N ILE A 249 24.74 0.19 1.77
CA ILE A 249 24.01 1.34 2.31
C ILE A 249 24.95 2.27 3.08
N MET A 250 25.77 1.73 3.98
CA MET A 250 26.74 2.51 4.75
C MET A 250 27.79 3.18 3.85
N ASP A 251 28.24 2.51 2.80
CA ASP A 251 29.15 3.07 1.80
C ASP A 251 28.49 4.24 1.07
N LEU A 252 27.20 4.11 0.72
CA LEU A 252 26.44 5.20 0.09
C LEU A 252 26.26 6.40 1.04
N VAL A 253 25.93 6.14 2.31
CA VAL A 253 25.80 7.16 3.37
C VAL A 253 27.12 7.89 3.60
N THR A 254 28.20 7.14 3.70
CA THR A 254 29.55 7.68 3.87
C THR A 254 29.95 8.52 2.67
N TYR A 255 29.67 8.06 1.46
CA TYR A 255 29.98 8.82 0.24
C TYR A 255 29.22 10.14 0.16
N PHE A 256 27.94 10.17 0.51
CA PHE A 256 27.18 11.42 0.55
C PHE A 256 27.72 12.41 1.60
N SER A 257 28.27 11.88 2.69
CA SER A 257 28.85 12.66 3.78
C SER A 257 30.29 13.11 3.48
N SER A 258 30.83 12.74 2.31
CA SER A 258 32.19 13.10 1.91
C SER A 258 32.32 14.58 1.56
N LYS A 259 33.56 15.09 1.67
CA LYS A 259 33.91 16.43 1.20
C LYS A 259 33.62 16.60 -0.30
N GLU A 260 33.88 15.57 -1.09
CA GLU A 260 33.64 15.57 -2.54
C GLU A 260 32.15 15.83 -2.88
N MET A 261 31.23 15.09 -2.23
CA MET A 261 29.80 15.32 -2.42
C MET A 261 29.38 16.74 -1.98
N ARG A 262 29.94 17.23 -0.88
CA ARG A 262 29.71 18.62 -0.44
C ARG A 262 30.17 19.64 -1.48
N ASP A 263 31.34 19.44 -2.08
CA ASP A 263 31.90 20.33 -3.09
C ASP A 263 31.04 20.32 -4.37
N HIS A 264 30.49 19.16 -4.76
CA HIS A 264 29.52 19.07 -5.85
C HIS A 264 28.21 19.83 -5.55
N LEU A 265 27.67 19.68 -4.34
CA LEU A 265 26.49 20.45 -3.92
C LEU A 265 26.77 21.95 -3.95
N LEU A 266 27.94 22.39 -3.47
CA LEU A 266 28.36 23.79 -3.51
C LEU A 266 28.49 24.33 -4.92
N ALA A 267 28.96 23.53 -5.88
CA ALA A 267 29.02 23.93 -7.29
C ALA A 267 27.61 24.20 -7.85
N LEU A 268 26.64 23.30 -7.59
CA LEU A 268 25.23 23.52 -7.96
C LEU A 268 24.66 24.79 -7.32
N TYR A 269 24.88 24.97 -6.01
CA TYR A 269 24.41 26.16 -5.29
C TYR A 269 25.01 27.45 -5.85
N THR A 270 26.28 27.42 -6.20
CA THR A 270 26.98 28.58 -6.77
C THR A 270 26.40 28.94 -8.14
N TRP A 271 26.08 27.94 -8.96
CA TRP A 271 25.49 28.17 -10.28
C TRP A 271 24.13 28.87 -10.24
N PHE A 272 23.27 28.42 -9.31
CA PHE A 272 21.91 28.95 -9.12
C PHE A 272 21.83 30.10 -8.11
N LYS A 273 22.97 30.61 -7.62
CA LYS A 273 22.99 31.69 -6.62
C LYS A 273 22.29 32.94 -7.17
N GLY A 274 21.34 33.47 -6.39
CA GLY A 274 20.59 34.67 -6.75
C GLY A 274 19.30 34.40 -7.54
N PHE A 275 19.03 33.15 -7.93
CA PHE A 275 17.78 32.76 -8.57
C PHE A 275 16.73 32.31 -7.54
N ASN A 276 15.47 32.66 -7.77
CA ASN A 276 14.38 32.23 -6.91
C ASN A 276 14.01 30.79 -7.24
N LYS A 277 14.26 29.87 -6.29
CA LYS A 277 13.93 28.45 -6.43
C LYS A 277 12.45 28.16 -6.69
N ARG A 278 11.56 29.08 -6.30
CA ARG A 278 10.10 28.97 -6.55
C ARG A 278 9.69 29.40 -7.96
N ASP A 279 10.60 30.03 -8.70
CA ASP A 279 10.39 30.41 -10.10
C ASP A 279 11.01 29.35 -11.02
N SER A 280 10.18 28.38 -11.41
CA SER A 280 10.63 27.28 -12.26
C SER A 280 11.12 27.73 -13.64
N ALA A 281 10.61 28.84 -14.18
CA ALA A 281 11.04 29.36 -15.47
C ALA A 281 12.45 29.94 -15.36
N ALA A 282 12.70 30.80 -14.36
CA ALA A 282 14.03 31.38 -14.14
C ALA A 282 15.09 30.31 -13.86
N MET A 283 14.75 29.26 -13.11
CA MET A 283 15.64 28.11 -12.87
C MET A 283 15.96 27.35 -14.15
N GLN A 284 14.97 27.16 -15.05
CA GLN A 284 15.18 26.48 -16.32
C GLN A 284 16.01 27.32 -17.30
N ASP A 285 15.79 28.63 -17.36
CA ASP A 285 16.59 29.55 -18.18
C ASP A 285 18.07 29.52 -17.76
N ARG A 286 18.31 29.57 -16.44
CA ARG A 286 19.68 29.44 -15.89
C ARG A 286 20.32 28.08 -16.18
N ALA A 287 19.53 27.02 -16.27
CA ALA A 287 20.03 25.71 -16.70
C ALA A 287 20.34 25.66 -18.21
N ASN A 288 19.57 26.37 -19.05
CA ASN A 288 19.85 26.50 -20.48
C ASN A 288 21.14 27.30 -20.72
N GLU A 289 21.40 28.36 -19.94
CA GLU A 289 22.67 29.09 -19.95
C GLU A 289 23.86 28.18 -19.64
N TRP A 290 23.74 27.29 -18.65
CA TRP A 290 24.75 26.28 -18.35
C TRP A 290 25.02 25.36 -19.54
N ALA A 291 23.95 24.85 -20.17
CA ALA A 291 24.08 23.93 -21.30
C ALA A 291 24.80 24.59 -22.48
N ASN A 292 24.54 25.86 -22.77
CA ASN A 292 25.26 26.63 -23.78
C ASN A 292 26.73 26.85 -23.38
N ALA A 293 27.01 27.20 -22.12
CA ALA A 293 28.38 27.35 -21.64
C ALA A 293 29.21 26.05 -21.76
N ILE A 294 28.60 24.88 -21.51
CA ILE A 294 29.22 23.57 -21.75
C ILE A 294 29.49 23.31 -23.23
N LEU A 295 28.58 23.69 -24.13
CA LEU A 295 28.79 23.53 -25.56
C LEU A 295 29.92 24.42 -26.06
N ASP A 296 29.96 25.67 -25.59
CA ASP A 296 31.00 26.62 -25.95
C ASP A 296 32.36 26.18 -25.43
N SER A 297 32.46 25.74 -24.17
CA SER A 297 33.72 25.30 -23.55
C SER A 297 34.33 24.07 -24.25
N ARG A 298 33.51 23.16 -24.78
CA ARG A 298 33.97 21.98 -25.56
C ARG A 298 34.69 22.34 -26.85
N THR A 299 34.51 23.56 -27.36
CA THR A 299 35.20 24.05 -28.56
C THR A 299 36.52 24.75 -28.27
N LYS A 300 36.81 25.03 -26.99
CA LYS A 300 38.00 25.75 -26.51
C LYS A 300 39.05 24.78 -25.96
N ASN A 301 40.31 25.17 -25.96
CA ASN A 301 41.34 24.47 -25.20
C ASN A 301 41.22 24.80 -23.71
N ALA A 302 41.65 23.90 -22.83
CA ALA A 302 41.59 24.10 -21.37
C ALA A 302 42.33 25.36 -20.90
N ALA A 303 43.38 25.80 -21.61
CA ALA A 303 44.12 27.03 -21.31
C ALA A 303 43.33 28.32 -21.62
N GLU A 304 42.22 28.21 -22.35
CA GLU A 304 41.37 29.32 -22.80
C GLU A 304 40.05 29.38 -22.00
N TRP A 305 39.91 28.53 -20.99
CA TRP A 305 38.72 28.48 -20.16
C TRP A 305 38.63 29.71 -19.26
N THR A 306 37.46 30.33 -19.28
CA THR A 306 37.09 31.38 -18.32
C THR A 306 36.63 30.76 -17.01
N ASP A 307 36.57 31.55 -15.94
CA ASP A 307 36.01 31.12 -14.65
C ASP A 307 34.60 30.52 -14.78
N GLN A 308 33.81 31.03 -15.75
CA GLN A 308 32.47 30.53 -16.05
C GLN A 308 32.51 29.17 -16.75
N ASP A 309 33.47 28.93 -17.66
CA ASP A 309 33.68 27.63 -18.31
C ASP A 309 34.09 26.58 -17.26
N GLU A 310 35.03 26.92 -16.36
CA GLU A 310 35.46 26.04 -15.27
C GLU A 310 34.33 25.74 -14.28
N LEU A 311 33.47 26.72 -13.98
CA LEU A 311 32.32 26.52 -13.12
C LEU A 311 31.27 25.64 -13.81
N ALA A 312 31.00 25.86 -15.09
CA ALA A 312 30.05 25.06 -15.86
C ALA A 312 30.47 23.58 -15.91
N ASP A 313 31.76 23.31 -16.14
CA ASP A 313 32.31 21.95 -16.13
C ASP A 313 32.17 21.27 -14.75
N ARG A 314 32.53 21.99 -13.68
CA ARG A 314 32.29 21.51 -12.30
C ARG A 314 30.82 21.21 -12.00
N VAL A 315 29.91 22.01 -12.55
CA VAL A 315 28.46 21.80 -12.46
C VAL A 315 28.02 20.56 -13.24
N ASP A 316 28.59 20.28 -14.42
CA ASP A 316 28.30 19.05 -15.16
C ASP A 316 28.76 17.81 -14.39
N LEU A 317 29.97 17.85 -13.83
CA LEU A 317 30.46 16.78 -12.98
C LEU A 317 29.55 16.57 -11.76
N ALA A 318 29.19 17.65 -11.06
CA ALA A 318 28.26 17.59 -9.93
C ALA A 318 26.90 17.00 -10.31
N ARG A 319 26.31 17.45 -11.43
CA ARG A 319 25.03 16.95 -11.97
C ARG A 319 25.10 15.44 -12.19
N ARG A 320 26.14 14.94 -12.85
CA ARG A 320 26.34 13.51 -13.12
C ARG A 320 26.51 12.71 -11.83
N THR A 321 27.38 13.17 -10.94
CA THR A 321 27.70 12.49 -9.68
C THR A 321 26.48 12.38 -8.77
N ILE A 322 25.74 13.48 -8.59
CA ILE A 322 24.55 13.51 -7.75
C ILE A 322 23.43 12.67 -8.39
N SER A 323 23.24 12.75 -9.70
CA SER A 323 22.26 11.90 -10.40
C SER A 323 22.58 10.42 -10.22
N LEU A 324 23.84 10.03 -10.38
CA LEU A 324 24.30 8.65 -10.20
C LEU A 324 24.10 8.19 -8.75
N PHE A 325 24.39 9.05 -7.79
CA PHE A 325 24.15 8.78 -6.37
C PHE A 325 22.67 8.44 -6.09
N TYR A 326 21.74 9.27 -6.56
CA TYR A 326 20.31 8.98 -6.36
C TYR A 326 19.81 7.80 -7.17
N GLN A 327 20.42 7.49 -8.33
CA GLN A 327 20.14 6.26 -9.06
C GLN A 327 20.60 5.02 -8.29
N ARG A 328 21.77 5.07 -7.63
CA ARG A 328 22.24 3.99 -6.75
C ARG A 328 21.31 3.83 -5.55
N TYR A 329 20.89 4.94 -4.95
CA TYR A 329 19.88 4.93 -3.89
C TYR A 329 18.57 4.28 -4.35
N MET A 330 18.05 4.65 -5.52
CA MET A 330 16.87 4.02 -6.13
C MET A 330 17.04 2.52 -6.34
N VAL A 331 18.19 2.09 -6.86
CA VAL A 331 18.47 0.65 -7.08
C VAL A 331 18.48 -0.09 -5.76
N MET A 332 19.21 0.41 -4.75
CA MET A 332 19.25 -0.21 -3.41
C MET A 332 17.88 -0.23 -2.75
N TRP A 333 17.10 0.84 -2.85
CA TRP A 333 15.73 0.90 -2.35
C TRP A 333 14.82 -0.16 -3.00
N ARG A 334 15.07 -0.48 -4.27
CA ARG A 334 14.34 -1.53 -5.02
C ARG A 334 14.85 -2.95 -4.76
N MET A 335 16.01 -3.13 -4.12
CA MET A 335 16.55 -4.47 -3.82
C MET A 335 15.70 -5.26 -2.83
N GLY A 336 14.88 -4.57 -2.02
CA GLY A 336 13.91 -5.21 -1.16
C GLY A 336 13.66 -4.44 0.11
N GLN A 337 12.75 -4.98 0.94
CA GLN A 337 12.30 -4.30 2.15
C GLN A 337 13.42 -4.04 3.16
N PHE A 338 14.33 -4.99 3.36
CA PHE A 338 15.47 -4.84 4.27
C PHE A 338 16.33 -3.60 3.97
N ALA A 339 16.54 -3.28 2.70
CA ALA A 339 17.28 -2.08 2.31
C ALA A 339 16.50 -0.79 2.65
N ARG A 340 15.17 -0.81 2.48
CA ARG A 340 14.29 0.33 2.81
C ARG A 340 14.27 0.60 4.32
N ASP A 341 14.24 -0.45 5.13
CA ASP A 341 14.26 -0.33 6.58
C ASP A 341 15.58 0.27 7.06
N LEU A 342 16.72 -0.25 6.54
CA LEU A 342 18.03 0.32 6.85
C LEU A 342 18.13 1.80 6.48
N PHE A 343 17.58 2.22 5.34
CA PHE A 343 17.51 3.64 4.98
C PHE A 343 16.58 4.47 5.88
N THR A 344 15.62 3.85 6.55
CA THR A 344 14.72 4.53 7.51
C THR A 344 15.39 4.73 8.87
N ASP A 345 16.27 3.79 9.24
CA ASP A 345 17.03 3.83 10.50
C ASP A 345 18.25 4.76 10.45
N VAL A 346 18.67 5.18 9.25
CA VAL A 346 19.72 6.18 9.05
C VAL A 346 19.10 7.52 8.63
N ASP A 347 19.65 8.64 9.10
CA ASP A 347 19.21 9.99 8.70
C ASP A 347 19.65 10.29 7.26
N PHE A 348 18.99 9.66 6.27
CA PHE A 348 19.56 9.56 4.92
C PHE A 348 18.62 9.16 3.74
N PRO A 349 18.72 9.85 2.60
CA PRO A 349 18.83 11.30 2.50
C PRO A 349 17.48 11.91 2.92
N GLY A 350 17.49 12.81 3.91
CA GLY A 350 16.24 13.44 4.38
C GLY A 350 15.47 14.16 3.27
N LYS A 351 14.15 14.31 3.43
CA LYS A 351 13.23 14.93 2.45
C LYS A 351 13.76 16.24 1.86
N ALA A 352 14.32 17.11 2.69
CA ALA A 352 14.88 18.39 2.26
C ALA A 352 15.99 18.22 1.22
N ARG A 353 16.87 17.22 1.39
CA ARG A 353 17.98 16.94 0.45
C ARG A 353 17.49 16.36 -0.87
N ILE A 354 16.45 15.52 -0.82
CA ILE A 354 15.81 14.99 -2.02
C ILE A 354 15.17 16.13 -2.84
N LEU A 355 14.44 17.03 -2.16
CA LEU A 355 13.83 18.20 -2.80
C LEU A 355 14.89 19.14 -3.38
N GLU A 356 15.95 19.44 -2.61
CA GLU A 356 17.07 20.25 -3.09
C GLU A 356 17.72 19.65 -4.33
N MET A 357 17.92 18.32 -4.40
CA MET A 357 18.44 17.70 -5.62
C MET A 357 17.51 17.93 -6.81
N LYS A 358 16.20 17.70 -6.63
CA LYS A 358 15.23 17.91 -7.70
C LYS A 358 15.24 19.36 -8.18
N GLU A 359 15.33 20.32 -7.28
CA GLU A 359 15.32 21.76 -7.63
C GLU A 359 16.54 22.18 -8.47
N HIS A 360 17.73 21.62 -8.21
CA HIS A 360 18.96 22.08 -8.88
C HIS A 360 19.41 21.15 -10.02
N VAL A 361 19.12 19.85 -9.95
CA VAL A 361 19.62 18.87 -10.94
C VAL A 361 18.62 18.59 -12.05
N LEU A 362 17.32 18.53 -11.76
CA LEU A 362 16.30 18.28 -12.78
C LEU A 362 16.32 19.33 -13.91
N PRO A 363 16.42 20.65 -13.64
CA PRO A 363 16.49 21.64 -14.71
C PRO A 363 17.74 21.47 -15.59
N LEU A 364 18.86 21.07 -15.00
CA LEU A 364 20.11 20.80 -15.72
C LEU A 364 19.98 19.54 -16.60
N ASP A 365 19.30 18.49 -16.14
CA ASP A 365 19.06 17.30 -16.95
C ASP A 365 18.10 17.59 -18.12
N ILE A 366 17.08 18.43 -17.90
CA ILE A 366 16.20 18.93 -18.97
C ILE A 366 17.02 19.72 -20.00
N ALA A 367 17.85 20.67 -19.54
CA ALA A 367 18.69 21.48 -20.42
C ALA A 367 19.71 20.62 -21.18
N ASN A 368 20.34 19.64 -20.52
CA ASN A 368 21.25 18.70 -21.15
C ASN A 368 20.55 17.89 -22.25
N TYR A 369 19.32 17.41 -22.00
CA TYR A 369 18.56 16.69 -23.02
C TYR A 369 18.20 17.57 -24.21
N HIS A 370 17.64 18.76 -23.98
CA HIS A 370 17.18 19.64 -25.07
C HIS A 370 18.31 20.32 -25.84
N VAL A 371 19.33 20.83 -25.14
CA VAL A 371 20.35 21.70 -25.72
C VAL A 371 21.61 20.91 -26.10
N VAL A 372 22.17 20.15 -25.15
CA VAL A 372 23.45 19.45 -25.36
C VAL A 372 23.27 18.21 -26.22
N ILE A 373 22.27 17.39 -25.93
CA ILE A 373 21.95 16.15 -26.68
C ILE A 373 21.13 16.45 -27.94
N ARG A 374 20.44 17.61 -27.98
CA ARG A 374 19.49 17.98 -29.04
C ARG A 374 18.32 16.98 -29.15
N GLY A 375 17.84 16.52 -28.01
CA GLY A 375 16.67 15.67 -27.88
C GLY A 375 15.37 16.43 -28.18
N ASP A 376 14.37 15.70 -28.65
CA ASP A 376 13.04 16.23 -28.94
C ASP A 376 12.29 16.57 -27.63
N PRO A 377 11.97 17.85 -27.36
CA PRO A 377 11.32 18.24 -26.10
C PRO A 377 9.99 17.54 -25.82
N ALA A 378 9.24 17.18 -26.87
CA ALA A 378 7.98 16.45 -26.73
C ALA A 378 8.18 15.03 -26.16
N LYS A 379 9.40 14.50 -26.21
CA LYS A 379 9.75 13.14 -25.73
C LYS A 379 10.43 13.14 -24.37
N TRP A 380 10.64 14.30 -23.75
CA TRP A 380 11.33 14.41 -22.47
C TRP A 380 10.72 13.49 -21.41
N GLU A 381 9.41 13.53 -21.19
CA GLU A 381 8.77 12.72 -20.14
C GLU A 381 8.99 11.21 -20.31
N ALA A 382 9.02 10.72 -21.57
CA ALA A 382 9.31 9.31 -21.86
C ALA A 382 10.80 8.94 -21.71
N LYS A 383 11.70 9.93 -21.80
CA LYS A 383 13.16 9.76 -21.68
C LYS A 383 13.71 10.17 -20.33
N ARG A 384 12.90 10.79 -19.50
CA ARG A 384 13.25 11.28 -18.17
C ARG A 384 13.79 10.15 -17.30
N PRO A 385 14.93 10.33 -16.61
CA PRO A 385 15.45 9.33 -15.70
C PRO A 385 14.43 8.92 -14.63
N LYS A 386 14.22 7.61 -14.46
CA LYS A 386 13.23 7.05 -13.51
C LYS A 386 13.46 7.46 -12.05
N VAL A 387 14.68 7.91 -11.73
CA VAL A 387 15.07 8.39 -10.39
C VAL A 387 14.21 9.57 -9.93
N TYR A 388 13.74 10.42 -10.84
CA TYR A 388 12.91 11.58 -10.47
C TYR A 388 11.54 11.18 -9.94
N ASN A 389 10.85 10.26 -10.63
CA ASN A 389 9.57 9.72 -10.17
C ASN A 389 9.74 8.93 -8.87
N PHE A 390 10.85 8.21 -8.74
CA PHE A 390 11.20 7.53 -7.49
C PHE A 390 11.37 8.51 -6.32
N MET A 391 12.08 9.63 -6.51
CA MET A 391 12.23 10.66 -5.48
C MET A 391 10.89 11.27 -5.06
N ASP A 392 9.96 11.47 -6.01
CA ASP A 392 8.59 11.89 -5.72
C ASP A 392 7.82 10.90 -4.85
N GLN A 393 8.03 9.60 -5.06
CA GLN A 393 7.43 8.55 -4.23
C GLN A 393 8.00 8.57 -2.81
N VAL A 394 9.33 8.66 -2.66
CA VAL A 394 9.99 8.67 -1.34
C VAL A 394 9.56 9.87 -0.50
N VAL A 395 9.48 11.07 -1.09
CA VAL A 395 9.06 12.28 -0.37
C VAL A 395 7.61 12.20 0.13
N LYS A 396 6.73 11.49 -0.59
CA LYS A 396 5.31 11.29 -0.22
C LYS A 396 5.10 10.22 0.85
N GLN A 397 6.02 9.25 0.98
CA GLN A 397 5.89 8.10 1.87
C GLN A 397 6.47 8.32 3.26
N ALA A 398 7.55 9.11 3.36
CA ALA A 398 8.05 9.63 4.62
C ALA A 398 7.12 10.75 5.11
#